data_AF-A0A2T3MQE8-F1
#
_entry.id   AF-A0A2T3MQE8-F1
#
_cell.length_a   1.000
_cell.length_b   1.000
_cell.length_c   1.000
_cell.angle_alpha   90.00
_cell.angle_beta   90.00
_cell.angle_gamma   90.00
#
_symmetry.space_group_name_H-M   'P 1'
#
loop_
_entity.id
_entity.type
_entity.pdbx_description
1 polymer ?
#
loop_
_entity_poly.entity_id
_entity_poly.type
_entity_poly.pdbx_seq_one_letter_code
_entity_poly.pdbx_strand_id
1 'polypeptide(L)'
;MEMRPNKSEELFLTLGYNRFYDLFEEMIKDNFWEKEDWYRFNKVSNIFSVYSELLTYEPFKHVLDTVKKQRPPMESEIGGSLFKFVRNVLAHFPVFETWDDVWVSKVLVNWQREGLTIDRFLKKYSGHAEVKYRFWEAEKKKMTYMSIRFPKEYGDDKVYLKDMIAEKDGVKFALIMMRQILNTQVESVGD
;
A
#
# COMPACT_ATOMS: atom_id res chain seq x y z
N MET A 1 6.18 -30.91 10.80
CA MET A 1 5.44 -29.70 10.36
C MET A 1 4.24 -30.18 9.59
N GLU A 2 3.03 -29.70 9.90
CA GLU A 2 1.89 -29.89 9.00
C GLU A 2 2.24 -29.27 7.65
N MET A 3 1.99 -29.99 6.55
CA MET A 3 2.18 -29.45 5.20
C MET A 3 1.20 -28.29 5.02
N ARG A 4 1.74 -27.11 4.75
CA ARG A 4 0.98 -25.93 4.35
C ARG A 4 1.13 -25.70 2.84
N PRO A 5 0.11 -25.12 2.19
CA PRO A 5 -1.18 -24.72 2.76
C PRO A 5 -2.11 -25.91 3.06
N ASN A 6 -2.90 -25.81 4.13
CA ASN A 6 -4.05 -26.68 4.34
C ASN A 6 -5.22 -26.27 3.42
N LYS A 7 -6.29 -27.06 3.33
CA LYS A 7 -7.43 -26.79 2.41
C LYS A 7 -8.07 -25.40 2.58
N SER A 8 -8.13 -24.89 3.81
CA SER A 8 -8.72 -23.56 4.06
C SER A 8 -7.78 -22.45 3.61
N GLU A 9 -6.48 -22.61 3.89
CA GLU A 9 -5.43 -21.71 3.43
C GLU A 9 -5.35 -21.70 1.90
N GLU A 10 -5.39 -22.86 1.26
CA GLU A 10 -5.37 -23.00 -0.19
C GLU A 10 -6.55 -22.25 -0.83
N LEU A 11 -7.78 -22.49 -0.35
CA LEU A 11 -8.97 -21.80 -0.86
C LEU A 11 -8.87 -20.28 -0.70
N PHE A 12 -8.45 -19.82 0.48
CA PHE A 12 -8.27 -18.38 0.73
C PHE A 12 -7.21 -17.78 -0.19
N LEU A 13 -6.05 -18.43 -0.34
CA LEU A 13 -4.98 -17.96 -1.20
C LEU A 13 -5.44 -17.90 -2.66
N THR A 14 -6.10 -18.94 -3.17
CA THR A 14 -6.65 -18.92 -4.53
C THR A 14 -7.58 -17.73 -4.76
N LEU A 15 -8.54 -17.49 -3.86
CA LEU A 15 -9.47 -16.37 -3.98
C LEU A 15 -8.77 -15.01 -3.86
N GLY A 16 -7.86 -14.88 -2.90
CA GLY A 16 -7.11 -13.64 -2.64
C GLY A 16 -6.18 -13.27 -3.78
N TYR A 17 -5.41 -14.23 -4.32
CA TYR A 17 -4.52 -14.00 -5.45
C TYR A 17 -5.29 -13.66 -6.72
N ASN A 18 -6.36 -14.39 -7.03
CA ASN A 18 -7.20 -14.09 -8.19
C ASN A 18 -7.76 -12.67 -8.09
N ARG A 19 -8.33 -12.31 -6.93
CA ARG A 19 -8.87 -10.97 -6.72
C ARG A 19 -7.79 -9.87 -6.82
N PHE A 20 -6.61 -10.12 -6.26
CA PHE A 20 -5.50 -9.18 -6.35
C PHE A 20 -5.09 -8.95 -7.81
N TYR A 21 -4.91 -10.01 -8.59
CA TYR A 21 -4.47 -9.88 -9.99
C TYR A 21 -5.55 -9.28 -10.89
N ASP A 22 -6.83 -9.61 -10.68
CA ASP A 22 -7.93 -8.97 -11.41
C ASP A 22 -7.93 -7.44 -11.22
N LEU A 23 -7.75 -6.98 -9.98
CA LEU A 23 -7.67 -5.55 -9.66
C LEU A 23 -6.38 -4.92 -10.20
N PHE A 24 -5.24 -5.60 -10.05
CA PHE A 24 -3.94 -5.13 -10.53
C PHE A 24 -3.98 -4.87 -12.04
N GLU A 25 -4.45 -5.84 -12.82
CA GLU A 25 -4.51 -5.79 -14.28
C GLU A 25 -5.50 -4.73 -14.79
N GLU A 26 -6.54 -4.43 -14.02
CA GLU A 26 -7.43 -3.30 -14.29
C GLU A 26 -6.72 -1.96 -14.04
N MET A 27 -6.13 -1.80 -12.86
CA MET A 27 -5.65 -0.51 -12.36
C MET A 27 -4.33 -0.04 -12.98
N ILE A 28 -3.51 -0.96 -13.47
CA ILE A 28 -2.22 -0.61 -14.09
C ILE A 28 -2.41 0.11 -15.43
N LYS A 29 -3.53 -0.15 -16.12
CA LYS A 29 -3.89 0.42 -17.42
C LYS A 29 -4.20 1.92 -17.30
N ASP A 30 -3.85 2.68 -18.33
CA ASP A 30 -4.02 4.15 -18.28
C ASP A 30 -5.49 4.59 -18.31
N ASN A 31 -6.36 3.84 -19.00
CA ASN A 31 -7.80 4.11 -19.07
C ASN A 31 -8.54 3.92 -17.72
N PHE A 32 -7.95 3.21 -16.75
CA PHE A 32 -8.50 3.15 -15.40
C PHE A 32 -8.48 4.53 -14.73
N TRP A 33 -7.47 5.35 -15.03
CA TRP A 33 -7.29 6.67 -14.45
C TRP A 33 -8.18 7.75 -15.07
N GLU A 34 -8.95 7.37 -16.10
CA GLU A 34 -9.99 8.21 -16.72
C GLU A 34 -11.38 7.90 -16.14
N LYS A 35 -11.48 6.92 -15.23
CA LYS A 35 -12.73 6.59 -14.53
C LYS A 35 -13.03 7.59 -13.42
N GLU A 36 -14.28 7.62 -13.01
CA GLU A 36 -14.77 8.46 -11.91
C GLU A 36 -13.98 8.23 -10.61
N ASP A 37 -13.73 9.30 -9.88
CA ASP A 37 -12.89 9.30 -8.67
C ASP A 37 -13.38 8.31 -7.63
N TRP A 38 -14.70 8.24 -7.41
CA TRP A 38 -15.31 7.27 -6.51
C TRP A 38 -15.02 5.82 -6.94
N TYR A 39 -15.14 5.51 -8.22
CA TYR A 39 -14.85 4.17 -8.74
C TYR A 39 -13.38 3.80 -8.51
N ARG A 40 -12.47 4.73 -8.84
CA ARG A 40 -11.03 4.54 -8.65
C ARG A 40 -10.72 4.32 -7.18
N PHE A 41 -11.24 5.17 -6.30
CA PHE A 41 -11.05 5.08 -4.85
C PHE A 41 -11.54 3.76 -4.25
N ASN A 42 -12.70 3.26 -4.68
CA ASN A 42 -13.23 1.98 -4.22
C ASN A 42 -12.33 0.81 -4.66
N LYS A 43 -11.83 0.83 -5.88
CA LYS A 43 -10.91 -0.20 -6.38
C LYS A 43 -9.56 -0.16 -5.67
N VAL A 44 -9.02 1.05 -5.43
CA VAL A 44 -7.83 1.27 -4.61
C VAL A 44 -8.02 0.70 -3.21
N SER A 45 -9.08 1.10 -2.51
CA SER A 45 -9.37 0.59 -1.17
C SER A 45 -9.48 -0.94 -1.16
N ASN A 46 -10.15 -1.52 -2.16
CA ASN A 46 -10.31 -2.97 -2.26
C ASN A 46 -8.99 -3.71 -2.44
N ILE A 47 -8.09 -3.26 -3.33
CA ILE A 47 -6.80 -3.94 -3.52
C ILE A 47 -5.91 -3.82 -2.29
N PHE A 48 -5.94 -2.68 -1.58
CA PHE A 48 -5.21 -2.52 -0.32
C PHE A 48 -5.73 -3.45 0.77
N SER A 49 -7.06 -3.66 0.85
CA SER A 49 -7.67 -4.63 1.76
C SER A 49 -7.29 -6.07 1.40
N VAL A 50 -7.43 -6.47 0.14
CA VAL A 50 -7.07 -7.82 -0.34
C VAL A 50 -5.60 -8.11 -0.07
N TYR A 51 -4.71 -7.16 -0.39
CA TYR A 51 -3.29 -7.28 -0.09
C TYR A 51 -3.03 -7.40 1.42
N SER A 52 -3.76 -6.65 2.25
CA SER A 52 -3.66 -6.77 3.71
C SER A 52 -3.95 -8.17 4.20
N GLU A 53 -5.04 -8.78 3.70
CA GLU A 53 -5.47 -10.12 4.08
C GLU A 53 -4.47 -11.17 3.59
N LEU A 54 -3.97 -11.07 2.35
CA LEU A 54 -2.93 -11.95 1.83
C LEU A 54 -1.68 -11.94 2.74
N LEU A 55 -1.24 -10.76 3.20
CA LEU A 55 -0.10 -10.63 4.10
C LEU A 55 -0.31 -11.27 5.50
N THR A 56 -1.52 -11.67 5.87
CA THR A 56 -1.76 -12.37 7.14
C THR A 56 -1.33 -13.84 7.10
N TYR A 57 -1.22 -14.43 5.90
CA TYR A 57 -0.79 -15.81 5.74
C TYR A 57 0.67 -15.96 6.19
N GLU A 58 0.87 -16.82 7.19
CA GLU A 58 2.08 -16.81 8.03
C GLU A 58 3.39 -17.03 7.26
N PRO A 59 3.46 -17.87 6.20
CA PRO A 59 4.62 -17.97 5.33
C PRO A 59 5.07 -16.65 4.66
N PHE A 60 4.20 -15.64 4.54
CA PHE A 60 4.63 -14.31 4.09
C PHE A 60 5.60 -13.63 5.07
N LYS A 61 5.55 -13.94 6.37
CA LYS A 61 6.46 -13.31 7.35
C LYS A 61 7.92 -13.60 7.02
N HIS A 62 8.24 -14.84 6.65
CA HIS A 62 9.60 -15.23 6.27
C HIS A 62 10.08 -14.54 5.00
N VAL A 63 9.21 -14.43 3.99
CA VAL A 63 9.55 -13.74 2.74
C VAL A 63 9.68 -12.24 2.92
N LEU A 64 8.83 -11.60 3.72
CA LEU A 64 8.96 -10.18 4.05
C LEU A 64 10.29 -9.89 4.75
N ASP A 65 10.75 -10.78 5.62
CA ASP A 65 12.04 -10.61 6.30
C ASP A 65 13.24 -10.85 5.36
N THR A 66 13.12 -11.76 4.39
CA THR A 66 14.13 -11.92 3.33
C THR A 66 14.17 -10.71 2.39
N VAL A 67 13.02 -10.22 1.95
CA VAL A 67 12.91 -9.04 1.06
C VAL A 67 13.47 -7.78 1.72
N LYS A 68 13.22 -7.57 3.03
CA LYS A 68 13.82 -6.45 3.79
C LYS A 68 15.35 -6.50 3.83
N LYS A 69 15.95 -7.69 3.82
CA LYS A 69 17.41 -7.88 3.85
C LYS A 69 18.05 -7.68 2.47
N GLN A 70 17.32 -7.94 1.39
CA GLN A 70 17.84 -7.87 0.01
C GLN A 70 17.66 -6.50 -0.65
N ARG A 71 16.65 -5.71 -0.25
CA ARG A 71 16.38 -4.39 -0.85
C ARG A 71 17.25 -3.28 -0.23
N PRO A 72 17.60 -2.23 -1.00
CA PRO A 72 18.24 -1.05 -0.44
C PRO A 72 17.41 -0.47 0.73
N PRO A 73 18.03 -0.12 1.87
CA PRO A 73 17.33 0.23 3.11
C PRO A 73 16.30 1.36 2.93
N MET A 74 16.63 2.37 2.11
CA MET A 74 15.85 3.60 1.98
C MET A 74 14.55 3.42 1.19
N GLU A 75 14.54 2.57 0.16
CA GLU A 75 13.32 2.30 -0.62
C GLU A 75 12.36 1.38 0.14
N SER A 76 12.91 0.42 0.89
CA SER A 76 12.11 -0.52 1.69
C SER A 76 11.50 0.12 2.93
N GLU A 77 12.18 1.07 3.59
CA GLU A 77 11.72 1.60 4.89
C GLU A 77 10.59 2.63 4.74
N ILE A 78 10.75 3.63 3.86
CA ILE A 78 9.75 4.70 3.71
C ILE A 78 8.56 4.22 2.88
N GLY A 79 8.79 3.53 1.75
CA GLY A 79 7.71 3.00 0.92
C GLY A 79 6.84 1.99 1.68
N GLY A 80 7.47 1.06 2.41
CA GLY A 80 6.75 0.09 3.24
C GLY A 80 5.96 0.75 4.38
N SER A 81 6.55 1.74 5.06
CA SER A 81 5.87 2.49 6.13
C SER A 81 4.71 3.33 5.59
N LEU A 82 4.88 3.98 4.43
CA LEU A 82 3.86 4.80 3.80
C LEU A 82 2.67 3.96 3.34
N PHE A 83 2.89 2.84 2.65
CA PHE A 83 1.77 2.00 2.21
C PHE A 83 1.06 1.32 3.36
N LYS A 84 1.78 0.99 4.44
CA LYS A 84 1.14 0.57 5.68
C LYS A 84 0.28 1.72 6.25
N PHE A 85 0.77 2.96 6.24
CA PHE A 85 -0.03 4.13 6.64
C PHE A 85 -1.29 4.28 5.78
N VAL A 86 -1.16 4.34 4.44
CA VAL A 86 -2.30 4.46 3.51
C VAL A 86 -3.33 3.36 3.74
N ARG A 87 -2.89 2.10 3.81
CA ARG A 87 -3.75 0.96 4.10
C ARG A 87 -4.54 1.13 5.40
N ASN A 88 -3.88 1.58 6.47
CA ASN A 88 -4.53 1.77 7.76
C ASN A 88 -5.52 2.94 7.71
N VAL A 89 -5.19 4.03 7.00
CA VAL A 89 -6.12 5.15 6.81
C VAL A 89 -7.39 4.67 6.10
N LEU A 90 -7.25 3.97 4.96
CA LEU A 90 -8.39 3.46 4.20
C LEU A 90 -9.22 2.43 4.98
N ALA A 91 -8.58 1.55 5.76
CA ALA A 91 -9.26 0.50 6.50
C ALA A 91 -9.99 1.01 7.77
N HIS A 92 -9.42 2.01 8.46
CA HIS A 92 -9.97 2.50 9.72
C HIS A 92 -10.86 3.73 9.59
N PHE A 93 -10.86 4.39 8.43
CA PHE A 93 -11.72 5.52 8.13
C PHE A 93 -12.53 5.28 6.85
N PRO A 94 -13.48 4.31 6.85
CA PRO A 94 -14.36 4.02 5.70
C PRO A 94 -15.49 5.06 5.58
N VAL A 95 -15.14 6.34 5.70
CA VAL A 95 -16.03 7.50 5.66
C VAL A 95 -15.71 8.45 4.51
N PHE A 96 -14.64 8.18 3.78
CA PHE A 96 -14.22 8.92 2.60
C PHE A 96 -14.64 8.20 1.33
N GLU A 97 -14.82 8.97 0.26
CA GLU A 97 -15.33 8.48 -1.02
C GLU A 97 -14.37 8.72 -2.20
N THR A 98 -13.41 9.64 -2.04
CA THR A 98 -12.39 9.95 -3.05
C THR A 98 -11.02 10.09 -2.39
N TRP A 99 -9.95 9.91 -3.16
CA TRP A 99 -8.57 10.06 -2.65
C TRP A 99 -8.29 11.47 -2.12
N ASP A 100 -8.87 12.46 -2.78
CA ASP A 100 -8.63 13.87 -2.51
C ASP A 100 -9.34 14.39 -1.26
N ASP A 101 -10.35 13.66 -0.79
CA ASP A 101 -11.10 13.94 0.43
C ASP A 101 -10.51 13.23 1.66
N VAL A 102 -9.58 12.29 1.48
CA VAL A 102 -8.96 11.58 2.60
C VAL A 102 -8.06 12.53 3.38
N TRP A 103 -8.39 12.71 4.66
CA TRP A 103 -7.55 13.45 5.60
C TRP A 103 -7.55 12.80 6.99
N VAL A 104 -6.52 13.10 7.76
CA VAL A 104 -6.39 12.72 9.16
C VAL A 104 -5.89 13.87 10.00
N SER A 105 -6.15 13.85 11.31
CA SER A 105 -5.57 14.78 12.28
C SER A 105 -5.17 14.01 13.54
N LYS A 106 -4.37 14.63 14.43
CA LYS A 106 -3.96 13.99 15.68
C LYS A 106 -5.14 13.57 16.55
N VAL A 107 -6.20 14.38 16.59
CA VAL A 107 -7.43 14.04 17.31
C VAL A 107 -8.12 12.83 16.67
N LEU A 108 -8.32 12.86 15.34
CA LEU A 108 -9.03 11.79 14.65
C LEU A 108 -8.30 10.46 14.79
N VAL A 109 -6.98 10.39 14.59
CA VAL A 109 -6.27 9.10 14.55
C VAL A 109 -6.09 8.46 15.92
N ASN A 110 -6.22 9.24 16.98
CA ASN A 110 -6.07 8.78 18.36
C ASN A 110 -7.43 8.60 19.08
N TRP A 111 -8.55 8.60 18.35
CA TRP A 111 -9.90 8.52 18.91
C TRP A 111 -10.15 7.28 19.79
N GLN A 112 -9.53 6.13 19.47
CA GLN A 112 -9.56 4.94 20.33
C GLN A 112 -8.40 4.92 21.31
N ARG A 113 -7.18 5.10 20.80
CA ARG A 113 -5.93 4.94 21.55
C ARG A 113 -4.78 5.63 20.83
N GLU A 114 -3.92 6.29 21.61
CA GLU A 114 -2.70 6.90 21.09
C GLU A 114 -1.62 5.86 20.70
N GLY A 115 -0.75 6.20 19.75
CA GLY A 115 0.40 5.37 19.39
C GLY A 115 0.10 4.22 18.42
N LEU A 116 -1.07 4.23 17.79
CA LEU A 116 -1.40 3.29 16.71
C LEU A 116 -0.61 3.59 15.43
N THR A 117 -0.77 2.75 14.40
CA THR A 117 0.07 2.79 13.17
C THR A 117 0.09 4.16 12.50
N ILE A 118 -1.07 4.81 12.37
CA ILE A 118 -1.21 6.10 11.68
C ILE A 118 -0.53 7.21 12.49
N ASP A 119 -0.79 7.27 13.80
CA ASP A 119 -0.17 8.21 14.74
C ASP A 119 1.36 8.07 14.77
N ARG A 120 1.88 6.84 14.85
CA ARG A 120 3.33 6.57 14.83
C ARG A 120 3.99 7.00 13.52
N PHE A 121 3.31 6.80 12.39
CA PHE A 121 3.83 7.22 11.10
C PHE A 121 3.99 8.74 11.03
N LEU A 122 2.93 9.48 11.40
CA LEU A 122 2.95 10.94 11.37
C LEU A 122 3.98 11.50 12.38
N LYS A 123 4.03 10.98 13.61
CA LYS A 123 5.07 11.35 14.59
C LYS A 123 6.49 11.12 14.07
N LYS A 124 6.73 10.03 13.35
CA LYS A 124 8.07 9.69 12.83
C LYS A 124 8.46 10.59 11.67
N TYR A 125 7.55 10.89 10.73
CA TYR A 125 7.90 11.47 9.44
C TYR A 125 7.51 12.94 9.25
N SER A 126 6.72 13.54 10.15
CA SER A 126 6.48 14.99 10.11
C SER A 126 7.78 15.78 10.12
N GLY A 127 7.83 16.87 9.35
CA GLY A 127 9.02 17.70 9.19
C GLY A 127 10.14 17.09 8.33
N HIS A 128 10.00 15.85 7.83
CA HIS A 128 10.99 15.27 6.94
C HIS A 128 10.96 15.93 5.55
N ALA A 129 12.12 15.91 4.89
CA ALA A 129 12.24 16.38 3.51
C ALA A 129 11.41 15.51 2.54
N GLU A 130 10.99 16.11 1.42
CA GLU A 130 10.36 15.38 0.31
C GLU A 130 11.29 14.25 -0.16
N VAL A 131 10.73 13.06 -0.34
CA VAL A 131 11.45 11.91 -0.88
C VAL A 131 10.97 11.65 -2.29
N LYS A 132 11.92 11.60 -3.23
CA LYS A 132 11.63 11.33 -4.64
C LYS A 132 11.95 9.88 -4.96
N TYR A 133 11.00 9.22 -5.60
CA TYR A 133 11.13 7.86 -6.10
C TYR A 133 11.06 7.84 -7.62
N ARG A 134 11.64 6.81 -8.20
CA ARG A 134 11.49 6.49 -9.61
C ARG A 134 11.31 4.99 -9.77
N PHE A 135 10.45 4.58 -10.68
CA PHE A 135 10.25 3.17 -10.99
C PHE A 135 10.09 2.97 -12.50
N TRP A 136 10.47 1.79 -12.97
CA TRP A 136 10.37 1.42 -14.39
C TRP A 136 9.01 0.80 -14.69
N GLU A 137 8.24 1.42 -15.58
CA GLU A 137 7.01 0.82 -16.14
C GLU A 137 7.39 -0.04 -17.35
N ALA A 138 7.59 -1.34 -17.13
CA ALA A 138 8.10 -2.27 -18.16
C ALA A 138 7.28 -2.27 -19.46
N GLU A 139 5.94 -2.26 -19.36
CA GLU A 139 5.05 -2.24 -20.51
C GLU A 139 5.20 -0.98 -21.37
N LYS A 140 5.47 0.15 -20.72
CA LYS A 140 5.60 1.47 -21.37
C LYS A 140 7.04 1.83 -21.71
N LYS A 141 7.99 1.02 -21.26
CA LYS A 141 9.42 1.23 -21.41
C LYS A 141 9.86 2.65 -20.99
N LYS A 142 9.32 3.14 -19.86
CA LYS A 142 9.63 4.48 -19.35
C LYS A 142 9.85 4.50 -17.85
N MET A 143 10.63 5.50 -17.41
CA MET A 143 10.77 5.83 -15.99
C MET A 143 9.64 6.75 -15.56
N THR A 144 8.98 6.39 -14.48
CA THR A 144 7.97 7.23 -13.82
C THR A 144 8.52 7.71 -12.49
N TYR A 145 8.25 8.97 -12.19
CA TYR A 145 8.77 9.67 -11.03
C TYR A 145 7.61 10.03 -10.12
N MET A 146 7.82 9.88 -8.82
CA MET A 146 6.85 10.30 -7.82
C MET A 146 7.55 10.99 -6.65
N SER A 147 6.80 11.86 -5.99
CA SER A 147 7.22 12.51 -4.76
C SER A 147 6.35 12.05 -3.61
N ILE A 148 6.99 11.83 -2.47
CA ILE A 148 6.33 11.66 -1.17
C ILE A 148 6.69 12.87 -0.35
N ARG A 149 5.65 13.58 0.10
CA ARG A 149 5.75 14.75 0.97
C ARG A 149 5.21 14.39 2.34
N PHE A 150 5.75 15.06 3.34
CA PHE A 150 5.32 14.90 4.71
C PHE A 150 4.78 16.22 5.23
N PRO A 151 3.78 16.20 6.13
CA PRO A 151 3.29 17.42 6.74
C PRO A 151 4.42 18.08 7.54
N LYS A 152 4.48 19.41 7.51
CA LYS A 152 5.50 20.17 8.26
C LYS A 152 5.41 19.89 9.75
N GLU A 153 4.18 19.84 10.26
CA GLU A 153 3.87 19.56 11.65
C GLU A 153 2.72 18.56 11.74
N TYR A 154 2.62 17.85 12.85
CA TYR A 154 1.51 16.94 13.13
C TYR A 154 0.82 17.32 14.43
N GLY A 155 -0.36 17.90 14.27
CA GLY A 155 -1.22 18.40 15.33
C GLY A 155 -2.69 18.22 14.97
N ASP A 156 -3.52 19.18 15.35
CA ASP A 156 -4.98 19.06 15.19
C ASP A 156 -5.47 19.46 13.79
N ASP A 157 -4.60 20.09 13.00
CA ASP A 157 -4.85 20.42 11.60
C ASP A 157 -5.00 19.17 10.73
N LYS A 158 -5.73 19.34 9.62
CA LYS A 158 -5.95 18.28 8.63
C LYS A 158 -4.66 18.02 7.84
N VAL A 159 -4.24 16.77 7.83
CA VAL A 159 -3.23 16.23 6.92
C VAL A 159 -3.94 15.46 5.82
N TYR A 160 -3.94 16.00 4.60
CA TYR A 160 -4.57 15.34 3.45
C TYR A 160 -3.63 14.33 2.79
N LEU A 161 -4.20 13.20 2.35
CA LEU A 161 -3.45 12.16 1.66
C LEU A 161 -2.90 12.64 0.31
N LYS A 162 -3.70 13.40 -0.45
CA LYS A 162 -3.29 13.98 -1.75
C LYS A 162 -2.07 14.90 -1.66
N ASP A 163 -1.91 15.59 -0.54
CA ASP A 163 -0.77 16.50 -0.33
C ASP A 163 0.52 15.74 -0.03
N MET A 164 0.39 14.50 0.47
CA MET A 164 1.52 13.62 0.75
C MET A 164 1.92 12.80 -0.48
N ILE A 165 0.94 12.33 -1.25
CA ILE A 165 1.17 11.43 -2.38
C ILE A 165 0.03 11.54 -3.40
N ALA A 166 0.41 11.74 -4.68
CA ALA A 166 -0.54 11.75 -5.78
C ALA A 166 -1.17 10.38 -5.97
N GLU A 167 -2.48 10.32 -6.20
CA GLU A 167 -3.24 9.08 -6.28
C GLU A 167 -2.66 8.13 -7.35
N LYS A 168 -2.59 8.59 -8.60
CA LYS A 168 -2.19 7.76 -9.75
C LYS A 168 -0.81 7.15 -9.57
N ASP A 169 0.19 8.00 -9.36
CA ASP A 169 1.58 7.55 -9.28
C ASP A 169 1.83 6.75 -7.99
N GLY A 170 1.21 7.17 -6.89
CA GLY A 170 1.34 6.50 -5.60
C GLY A 170 0.72 5.11 -5.57
N VAL A 171 -0.48 4.97 -6.13
CA VAL A 171 -1.15 3.67 -6.26
C VAL A 171 -0.39 2.78 -7.22
N LYS A 172 0.04 3.26 -8.39
CA LYS A 172 0.84 2.44 -9.33
C LYS A 172 2.13 1.94 -8.69
N PHE A 173 2.82 2.80 -7.96
CA PHE A 173 4.01 2.39 -7.22
C PHE A 173 3.67 1.31 -6.17
N ALA A 174 2.57 1.47 -5.44
CA ALA A 174 2.09 0.47 -4.49
C ALA A 174 1.84 -0.88 -5.16
N LEU A 175 1.10 -0.88 -6.28
CA LEU A 175 0.74 -2.07 -7.03
C LEU A 175 1.98 -2.84 -7.52
N ILE A 176 2.95 -2.14 -8.09
CA ILE A 176 4.20 -2.76 -8.57
C ILE A 176 4.94 -3.43 -7.40
N MET A 177 5.02 -2.73 -6.26
CA MET A 177 5.69 -3.25 -5.07
C MET A 177 4.95 -4.45 -4.47
N MET A 178 3.61 -4.38 -4.38
CA MET A 178 2.76 -5.47 -3.91
C MET A 178 2.91 -6.71 -4.79
N ARG A 179 2.83 -6.55 -6.12
CA ARG A 179 3.00 -7.65 -7.09
C ARG A 179 4.37 -8.30 -6.96
N GLN A 180 5.44 -7.52 -6.82
CA GLN A 180 6.77 -8.09 -6.60
C GLN A 180 6.83 -8.95 -5.33
N ILE A 181 6.24 -8.49 -4.23
CA ILE A 181 6.20 -9.24 -2.96
C ILE A 181 5.36 -10.52 -3.07
N LEU A 182 4.27 -10.47 -3.85
CA LEU A 182 3.41 -11.65 -4.05
C LEU A 182 4.04 -12.66 -5.02
N ASN A 183 4.77 -12.21 -6.03
CA ASN A 183 5.43 -13.08 -7.02
C ASN A 183 6.58 -13.89 -6.43
N THR A 184 7.34 -13.35 -5.47
CA THR A 184 8.44 -14.10 -4.84
C THR A 184 7.97 -15.39 -4.15
N GLN A 185 6.68 -15.49 -3.80
CA GLN A 185 6.09 -16.72 -3.28
C GLN A 185 5.85 -17.77 -4.37
N VAL A 186 5.34 -17.35 -5.53
CA VAL A 186 4.99 -18.27 -6.63
C VAL A 186 6.25 -18.96 -7.15
N GLU A 187 7.35 -18.20 -7.25
CA GLU A 187 8.65 -18.74 -7.67
C GLU A 187 9.24 -19.68 -6.61
N SER A 188 9.06 -19.42 -5.31
CA SER A 188 9.56 -20.28 -4.23
C SER A 188 8.81 -21.60 -4.03
N VAL A 189 7.63 -21.77 -4.65
CA VAL A 189 6.84 -23.02 -4.62
C VAL A 189 7.09 -23.88 -5.86
N GLY A 190 7.77 -23.32 -6.87
CA GLY A 190 8.08 -23.99 -8.14
C GLY A 190 9.45 -24.69 -8.20
N ASP A 191 10.25 -24.60 -7.14
CA ASP A 191 11.57 -25.26 -6.98
C ASP A 191 11.52 -26.42 -5.98
#